data_AF-A0A336MZA9-F1
#
_entry.id   AF-A0A336MZA9-F1
#
_cell.length_a   1.000
_cell.length_b   1.000
_cell.length_c   1.000
_cell.angle_alpha   90.00
_cell.angle_beta   90.00
_cell.angle_gamma   90.00
#
_symmetry.space_group_name_H-M   'P 1'
#
loop_
_entity.id
_entity.type
_entity.pdbx_description
1 polymer ?
#
loop_
_entity_poly.entity_id
_entity_poly.type
_entity_poly.pdbx_seq_one_letter_code
_entity_poly.pdbx_strand_id
1 'polypeptide(L)' 'MNFVLISSALLLCLSSHLVIAEEQLKVDVLFTPDGCTAKTKNGDLLTMHYTGTLTDGKKFDSRRVKGT' A
#
# COMPACT_ATOMS: atom_id res chain seq x y z
N MET A 1 17.33 17.05 -41.62
CA MET A 1 16.95 15.67 -41.25
C MET A 1 17.28 15.35 -39.79
N ASN A 2 18.50 15.57 -39.30
CA ASN A 2 18.89 15.21 -37.93
C ASN A 2 18.20 16.01 -36.81
N PHE A 3 17.94 17.31 -37.01
CA PHE A 3 17.36 18.16 -35.95
C PHE A 3 15.92 17.75 -35.58
N VAL A 4 15.14 17.34 -36.59
CA VAL A 4 13.78 16.83 -36.41
C VAL A 4 13.78 15.48 -35.69
N LEU A 5 14.76 14.61 -36.00
CA LEU A 5 14.91 13.32 -35.34
C LEU A 5 15.32 13.46 -33.86
N ILE A 6 16.21 14.40 -33.55
CA ILE A 6 16.63 14.69 -32.17
C ILE A 6 15.48 15.31 -31.36
N SER A 7 14.73 16.24 -31.96
CA SER A 7 13.55 16.84 -31.32
C SER A 7 12.45 15.81 -31.03
N SER A 8 12.24 14.84 -31.92
CA SER A 8 11.26 13.78 -31.75
C SER A 8 11.67 12.79 -30.65
N ALA A 9 12.95 12.42 -30.58
CA ALA A 9 13.49 11.55 -29.54
C ALA A 9 13.38 12.17 -28.13
N LEU A 10 13.64 13.48 -28.00
CA LEU A 10 13.51 14.20 -26.73
C LEU A 10 12.05 14.26 -26.23
N LEU A 11 11.11 14.45 -27.16
CA LEU A 11 9.67 14.47 -26.86
C LEU A 11 9.15 13.10 -26.42
N LEU A 12 9.68 12.01 -27.00
CA LEU A 12 9.39 10.63 -26.59
C LEU A 12 9.95 10.33 -25.18
N CYS A 13 11.15 10.80 -24.84
CA CYS A 13 11.72 10.62 -23.49
C CYS A 13 10.88 11.31 -22.39
N LEU A 14 10.34 12.50 -22.66
CA LEU A 14 9.47 13.24 -21.73
C LEU A 14 8.14 12.52 -21.46
N SER A 15 7.67 11.67 -22.38
CA SER A 15 6.43 10.89 -22.20
C SER A 15 6.58 9.69 -21.24
N SER A 16 7.81 9.31 -20.89
CA SER A 16 8.07 8.20 -19.94
C SER A 16 7.66 8.51 -18.49
N HIS A 17 7.26 9.75 -18.21
CA HIS A 17 6.66 10.16 -16.93
C HIS A 17 5.12 10.18 -17.00
N LEU A 18 4.49 9.22 -17.69
CA LEU A 18 3.12 8.85 -17.36
C LEU A 18 3.15 8.32 -15.93
N VAL A 19 2.89 9.22 -14.99
CA VAL A 19 2.72 8.95 -13.56
C VAL A 19 1.61 7.91 -13.45
N ILE A 20 1.99 6.65 -13.37
CA ILE A 20 1.12 5.63 -12.82
C ILE A 20 0.97 6.05 -11.37
N ALA A 21 -0.22 6.54 -11.01
CA ALA A 21 -0.55 6.85 -9.63
C ALA A 21 -0.37 5.55 -8.83
N GLU A 22 0.76 5.43 -8.14
CA GLU A 22 1.01 4.35 -7.22
C GLU A 22 0.02 4.53 -6.07
N GLU A 23 -1.05 3.73 -6.07
CA GLU A 23 -2.03 3.74 -4.99
C GLU A 23 -1.33 3.23 -3.72
N GLN A 24 -0.87 4.17 -2.90
CA GLN A 24 -0.14 3.85 -1.67
C GLN A 24 -1.08 3.15 -0.68
N LEU A 25 -0.50 2.32 0.18
CA LEU A 25 -1.23 1.68 1.26
C LEU A 25 -1.83 2.74 2.20
N LYS A 26 -3.16 2.79 2.27
CA LYS A 26 -3.87 3.61 3.27
C LYS A 26 -3.90 2.89 4.62
N VAL A 27 -3.59 3.61 5.70
CA VAL A 27 -3.62 3.10 7.07
C VAL A 27 -4.46 4.02 7.95
N ASP A 28 -5.53 3.46 8.53
CA ASP A 28 -6.42 4.17 9.46
C ASP A 28 -6.33 3.53 10.86
N VAL A 29 -6.28 4.37 11.91
CA VAL A 29 -6.28 3.93 13.30
C VAL A 29 -7.72 3.91 13.81
N LEU A 30 -8.29 2.72 13.98
CA LEU A 30 -9.68 2.56 14.44
C LEU A 30 -9.80 2.62 15.98
N PHE A 31 -8.73 2.26 16.69
CA PHE A 31 -8.71 2.23 18.16
C PHE A 31 -7.28 2.36 18.69
N THR A 32 -7.12 3.04 19.81
CA THR A 32 -5.87 3.07 20.59
C THR A 32 -6.25 3.05 22.07
N PRO A 33 -5.75 2.09 22.87
CA PRO A 33 -6.00 2.08 24.32
C PRO A 33 -5.42 3.31 25.01
N ASP A 34 -6.09 3.77 26.07
CA ASP A 34 -5.58 4.85 26.91
C ASP A 34 -4.25 4.46 27.57
N GLY A 35 -3.28 5.38 27.57
CA GLY A 35 -1.98 5.17 28.18
C GLY A 35 -1.03 4.22 27.43
N CYS A 36 -1.34 3.81 26.20
CA CYS A 36 -0.45 2.99 25.38
C CYS A 36 0.75 3.81 24.85
N THR A 37 1.89 3.71 25.53
CA THR A 37 3.14 4.40 25.12
C THR A 37 4.07 3.53 24.29
N ALA A 38 3.93 2.20 24.38
CA ALA A 38 4.72 1.25 23.62
C ALA A 38 4.21 1.17 22.17
N LYS A 39 5.09 1.47 21.20
CA LYS A 39 4.83 1.30 19.77
C LYS A 39 5.70 0.19 19.20
N THR A 40 5.16 -0.51 18.21
CA THR A 40 5.90 -1.54 17.47
C THR A 40 7.03 -0.91 16.66
N LYS A 41 8.12 -1.65 16.49
CA LYS A 41 9.28 -1.24 15.69
C LYS A 41 9.81 -2.41 14.87
N ASN A 42 10.72 -2.10 13.94
CA ASN A 42 11.35 -3.10 13.09
C ASN A 42 12.07 -4.17 13.94
N GLY A 43 11.77 -5.44 13.65
CA GLY A 43 12.32 -6.59 14.36
C GLY A 43 11.43 -7.15 15.48
N ASP A 44 10.36 -6.47 15.86
CA ASP A 44 9.42 -7.00 16.85
C ASP A 44 8.63 -8.19 16.29
N LEU A 45 8.42 -9.21 17.13
CA LEU A 45 7.45 -10.28 16.84
C LEU A 45 6.07 -9.85 17.34
N LEU A 46 5.08 -9.85 16.45
CA LEU A 46 3.71 -9.43 16.75
C LEU A 46 2.74 -10.60 16.68
N THR A 47 1.80 -10.63 17.63
CA THR A 47 0.63 -11.53 17.57
C THR A 47 -0.61 -10.71 17.27
N MET A 48 -1.24 -10.98 16.13
CA MET A 48 -2.37 -10.18 15.64
C MET A 48 -3.64 -11.03 15.50
N HIS A 49 -4.79 -10.39 15.72
CA HIS A 49 -6.07 -10.83 15.17
C HIS A 49 -6.35 -9.99 13.92
N TYR A 50 -6.45 -10.64 12.76
CA TYR A 50 -6.67 -9.97 11.48
C TYR A 50 -7.87 -10.55 10.75
N THR A 51 -8.37 -9.76 9.79
CA THR A 51 -9.38 -10.15 8.80
C THR A 51 -8.98 -9.58 7.46
N GLY A 52 -8.83 -10.43 6.44
CA GLY A 52 -8.56 -10.00 5.07
C GLY A 52 -9.85 -10.02 4.24
N THR A 53 -10.14 -8.92 3.56
CA THR A 53 -11.28 -8.77 2.63
C THR A 53 -10.82 -8.23 1.29
N LEU A 54 -11.50 -8.62 0.22
CA LEU A 54 -11.39 -7.98 -1.10
C LEU A 54 -12.11 -6.61 -1.08
N THR A 55 -11.94 -5.83 -2.14
CA THR A 55 -12.57 -4.50 -2.28
C THR A 55 -14.10 -4.55 -2.37
N ASP A 56 -14.67 -5.69 -2.75
CA ASP A 56 -16.11 -5.96 -2.72
C ASP A 56 -16.62 -6.38 -1.31
N GLY A 57 -15.75 -6.39 -0.31
CA GLY A 57 -16.05 -6.79 1.07
C GLY A 57 -16.03 -8.30 1.31
N LYS A 58 -15.82 -9.15 0.30
CA LYS A 58 -15.74 -10.60 0.48
C LYS A 58 -14.51 -10.98 1.29
N LYS A 59 -14.71 -11.66 2.42
CA LYS A 59 -13.62 -12.18 3.26
C LYS A 59 -12.88 -13.32 2.56
N PHE A 60 -11.55 -13.26 2.54
CA PHE A 60 -10.70 -14.35 2.05
C PHE A 60 -9.94 -15.09 3.18
N ASP A 61 -9.65 -14.41 4.31
CA ASP A 61 -8.96 -15.04 5.46
C ASP A 61 -9.28 -14.33 6.79
N SER A 62 -9.10 -15.02 7.92
CA SER A 62 -9.18 -14.44 9.26
C SER A 62 -8.55 -15.33 10.34
N ARG A 63 -7.76 -14.74 11.25
CA ARG A 63 -7.20 -15.42 12.44
C ARG A 63 -8.13 -15.37 13.66
N ARG A 64 -9.45 -15.30 13.46
CA ARG A 64 -10.39 -15.50 14.56
C ARG A 64 -10.37 -16.97 14.92
N VAL A 65 -10.12 -17.29 16.19
CA VAL A 65 -10.34 -18.64 16.72
C VAL A 65 -11.82 -18.97 16.43
N LYS A 66 -12.09 -19.94 15.56
CA LYS A 66 -13.43 -20.54 15.49
C LYS A 66 -13.68 -21.13 16.87
N GLY A 67 -14.74 -20.68 17.52
CA GLY A 67 -15.02 -20.91 18.93
C GLY A 67 -14.92 -22.37 19.36
N THR A 68 -14.55 -22.53 20.63
CA THR A 68 -15.04 -23.60 21.51
C THR A 68 -16.55 -23.74 21.41
#